data_AF-A0A2Q4T1Z2-F1
#
_entry.id   AF-A0A2Q4T1Z2-F1
#
_cell.length_a   1.000
_cell.length_b   1.000
_cell.length_c   1.000
_cell.angle_alpha   90.00
_cell.angle_beta   90.00
_cell.angle_gamma   90.00
#
_symmetry.space_group_name_H-M   'P 1'
#
loop_
_entity.id
_entity.type
_entity.pdbx_description
1 polymer ?
#
loop_
_entity_poly.entity_id
_entity_poly.type
_entity_poly.pdbx_seq_one_letter_code
_entity_poly.pdbx_strand_id
1 'polypeptide(L)'
;MIYLILQTTLIDSESRLLSAFVYPDQITILTTAQHTFGRNATCLYFDCNREEIPGSRFDSNVVPITAVTCPRRYGAEFVSLSFNESEQPQEPIPLTFRVFEDGTPQTIQ
;
A
#
# COMPACT_ATOMS: atom_id res chain seq x y z
N MET A 1 -12.59 -10.39 33.27
CA MET A 1 -13.38 -10.37 32.00
C MET A 1 -13.46 -8.99 31.32
N ILE A 2 -12.57 -8.03 31.62
CA ILE A 2 -12.53 -6.74 30.91
C ILE A 2 -11.35 -6.70 29.92
N TYR A 3 -10.24 -7.37 30.25
CA TYR A 3 -9.04 -7.47 29.39
C TYR A 3 -9.27 -8.25 28.07
N LEU A 4 -10.22 -9.20 28.03
CA LEU A 4 -10.48 -9.98 26.81
C LEU A 4 -11.18 -9.16 25.72
N ILE A 5 -12.00 -8.17 26.10
CA ILE A 5 -12.78 -7.35 25.16
C ILE A 5 -11.89 -6.29 24.49
N LEU A 6 -10.84 -5.83 25.18
CA LEU A 6 -9.91 -4.82 24.66
C LEU A 6 -8.93 -5.37 23.62
N GLN A 7 -8.69 -6.68 23.60
CA GLN A 7 -7.84 -7.32 22.59
C GLN A 7 -8.61 -7.60 21.29
N THR A 8 -9.89 -7.97 21.35
CA THR A 8 -10.69 -8.29 20.15
C THR A 8 -10.89 -7.11 19.19
N THR A 9 -10.94 -5.87 19.69
CA THR A 9 -11.15 -4.68 18.84
C THR A 9 -9.90 -4.30 18.01
N LEU A 10 -8.71 -4.75 18.42
CA LEU A 10 -7.45 -4.51 17.72
C LEU A 10 -7.04 -5.69 16.81
N ILE A 11 -7.66 -6.86 16.97
CA ILE A 11 -7.32 -8.10 16.25
C ILE A 11 -8.12 -8.25 14.95
N ASP A 12 -9.29 -7.64 14.86
CA ASP A 12 -10.20 -7.68 13.68
C ASP A 12 -10.28 -6.34 12.93
N SER A 13 -9.33 -5.43 13.17
CA SER A 13 -9.29 -4.19 12.41
C SER A 13 -8.80 -4.49 10.99
N GLU A 14 -9.71 -4.38 10.02
CA GLU A 14 -9.40 -4.41 8.58
C GLU A 14 -8.16 -3.54 8.33
N SER A 15 -7.12 -4.12 7.74
CA SER A 15 -5.91 -3.37 7.40
C SER A 15 -6.28 -2.27 6.41
N ARG A 16 -6.07 -1.00 6.74
CA ARG A 16 -6.38 0.13 5.86
C ARG A 16 -5.10 0.74 5.29
N LEU A 17 -5.13 1.14 4.03
CA LEU A 17 -4.07 1.94 3.42
C LEU A 17 -4.03 3.33 4.08
N LEU A 18 -2.84 3.75 4.49
CA LEU A 18 -2.61 5.07 5.10
C LEU A 18 -1.98 6.04 4.11
N SER A 19 -0.92 5.62 3.43
CA SER A 19 -0.16 6.44 2.50
C SER A 19 0.74 5.57 1.63
N ALA A 20 1.13 6.08 0.46
CA ALA A 20 2.07 5.41 -0.43
C ALA A 20 3.10 6.41 -0.92
N PHE A 21 4.37 6.01 -0.87
CA PHE A 21 5.52 6.85 -1.21
C PHE A 21 6.33 6.23 -2.34
N VAL A 22 6.70 7.06 -3.31
CA VAL A 22 7.58 6.67 -4.41
C VAL A 22 9.02 7.05 -4.08
N TYR A 23 9.90 6.06 -4.13
CA TYR A 23 11.36 6.17 -4.10
C TYR A 23 11.94 5.84 -5.49
N PRO A 24 13.24 6.09 -5.75
CA PRO A 24 13.84 5.83 -7.06
C PRO A 24 13.58 4.40 -7.59
N ASP A 25 13.82 3.40 -6.75
CA ASP A 25 13.79 1.99 -7.17
C ASP A 25 12.49 1.25 -6.79
N GLN A 26 11.69 1.82 -5.89
CA GLN A 26 10.54 1.12 -5.29
C GLN A 26 9.47 2.08 -4.79
N ILE A 27 8.28 1.55 -4.51
CA ILE A 27 7.25 2.21 -3.74
C ILE A 27 7.10 1.54 -2.38
N THR A 28 6.75 2.34 -1.37
CA THR A 28 6.45 1.85 -0.03
C THR A 28 5.04 2.27 0.34
N ILE A 29 4.20 1.31 0.67
CA ILE A 29 2.80 1.50 1.07
C ILE A 29 2.72 1.27 2.57
N LEU A 30 2.23 2.26 3.30
CA LEU A 30 1.98 2.19 4.74
C LEU A 30 0.54 1.79 5.01
N THR A 31 0.35 0.89 5.96
CA THR A 31 -0.95 0.33 6.34
C THR A 31 -1.15 0.43 7.85
N THR A 32 -2.40 0.43 8.31
CA THR A 32 -2.73 0.37 9.76
C THR A 32 -2.52 -1.00 10.37
N ALA A 33 -2.17 -1.99 9.56
CA ALA A 33 -2.30 -3.38 9.93
C ALA A 33 -1.37 -3.74 11.09
N GLN A 34 -1.93 -4.19 12.20
CA GLN A 34 -1.21 -4.86 13.28
C GLN A 34 -1.53 -6.35 13.16
N HIS A 35 -0.53 -7.22 13.22
CA HIS A 35 -0.63 -8.69 12.96
C HIS A 35 -0.79 -9.15 11.49
N THR A 36 -0.47 -8.34 10.48
CA THR A 36 -0.25 -8.80 9.08
C THR A 36 1.17 -9.29 8.80
N PHE A 37 2.03 -9.35 9.81
CA PHE A 37 3.42 -9.77 9.65
C PHE A 37 3.52 -11.13 8.94
N GLY A 38 4.20 -11.16 7.80
CA GLY A 38 4.38 -12.37 7.00
C GLY A 38 3.18 -12.77 6.13
N ARG A 39 2.11 -11.94 6.03
CA ARG A 39 1.07 -12.15 5.01
C ARG A 39 1.55 -11.67 3.64
N ASN A 40 1.15 -12.40 2.60
CA ASN A 40 1.32 -11.95 1.23
C ASN A 40 0.38 -10.77 0.97
N ALA A 41 0.86 -9.80 0.21
CA ALA A 41 0.08 -8.66 -0.25
C ALA A 41 0.36 -8.47 -1.74
N THR A 42 -0.69 -8.45 -2.55
CA THR A 42 -0.60 -8.13 -3.97
C THR A 42 -0.76 -6.63 -4.15
N CYS A 43 0.22 -5.99 -4.76
CA CYS A 43 0.16 -4.60 -5.19
C CYS A 43 -0.61 -4.50 -6.51
N LEU A 44 -1.60 -3.61 -6.54
CA LEU A 44 -2.37 -3.26 -7.73
C LEU A 44 -2.11 -1.80 -8.09
N TYR A 45 -1.85 -1.52 -9.37
CA TYR A 45 -1.48 -0.19 -9.83
C TYR A 45 -2.58 0.36 -10.73
N PHE A 46 -2.85 1.65 -10.59
CA PHE A 46 -3.87 2.33 -11.36
C PHE A 46 -3.32 3.61 -11.98
N ASP A 47 -3.86 3.93 -13.16
CA ASP A 47 -3.54 5.15 -13.90
C ASP A 47 -4.24 6.39 -13.33
N CYS A 48 -4.09 7.54 -13.99
CA CYS A 48 -4.74 8.80 -13.62
C CYS A 48 -6.28 8.74 -13.66
N ASN A 49 -6.85 7.82 -14.44
CA ASN A 49 -8.29 7.58 -14.56
C ASN A 49 -8.81 6.60 -13.51
N ARG A 50 -7.94 6.12 -12.59
CA ARG A 50 -8.22 5.06 -11.62
C ARG A 50 -8.57 3.72 -12.28
N GLU A 51 -8.07 3.48 -13.48
CA GLU A 51 -8.18 2.20 -14.17
C GLU A 51 -6.96 1.33 -13.84
N GLU A 52 -7.21 0.05 -13.54
CA GLU A 52 -6.13 -0.88 -13.21
C GLU A 52 -5.24 -1.10 -14.43
N ILE A 53 -3.93 -0.90 -14.26
CA ILE A 53 -2.96 -1.08 -15.34
C ILE A 53 -2.78 -2.60 -15.58
N PRO A 54 -3.14 -3.13 -16.76
CA PRO A 54 -3.07 -4.57 -17.01
C PRO A 54 -1.65 -5.12 -16.89
N GLY A 55 -1.49 -6.27 -16.24
CA GLY A 55 -0.19 -6.93 -16.06
C GLY A 55 0.77 -6.20 -15.11
N SER A 56 0.33 -5.16 -14.43
CA SER A 56 1.17 -4.38 -13.50
C SER A 56 1.30 -5.01 -12.11
N ARG A 57 0.37 -5.91 -11.75
CA ARG A 57 0.26 -6.54 -10.43
C ARG A 57 1.58 -7.14 -9.97
N PHE A 58 1.84 -7.07 -8.67
CA PHE A 58 3.07 -7.62 -8.09
C PHE A 58 2.81 -8.17 -6.69
N ASP A 59 3.14 -9.44 -6.48
CA ASP A 59 3.04 -10.06 -5.17
C ASP A 59 4.26 -9.68 -4.33
N SER A 60 3.98 -9.12 -3.16
CA SER A 60 4.96 -8.74 -2.18
C SER A 60 4.59 -9.29 -0.81
N ASN A 61 5.46 -9.05 0.15
CA ASN A 61 5.28 -9.42 1.55
C ASN A 61 5.22 -8.16 2.41
N VAL A 62 4.52 -8.24 3.53
CA VAL A 62 4.54 -7.18 4.54
C VAL A 62 5.86 -7.23 5.31
N VAL A 63 6.65 -6.14 5.23
CA VAL A 63 8.00 -6.01 5.79
C VAL A 63 7.99 -4.96 6.92
N PRO A 64 8.46 -5.33 8.13
CA PRO A 64 7.73 -5.21 9.42
C PRO A 64 6.23 -4.82 9.40
N ILE A 65 5.60 -4.84 10.59
CA ILE A 65 4.13 -4.90 10.83
C ILE A 65 3.23 -4.08 9.87
N THR A 66 3.67 -2.92 9.37
CA THR A 66 2.80 -1.96 8.67
C THR A 66 3.17 -1.60 7.23
N ALA A 67 4.31 -2.06 6.67
CA ALA A 67 4.78 -1.58 5.36
C ALA A 67 4.82 -2.69 4.29
N VAL A 68 4.44 -2.35 3.07
CA VAL A 68 4.57 -3.21 1.87
C VAL A 68 5.44 -2.51 0.85
N THR A 69 6.47 -3.20 0.37
CA THR A 69 7.40 -2.68 -0.64
C THR A 69 7.13 -3.32 -1.98
N CYS A 70 6.90 -2.51 -3.01
CA CYS A 70 6.60 -2.99 -4.35
C CYS A 70 7.45 -2.25 -5.39
N PRO A 71 7.68 -2.83 -6.58
CA PRO A 71 8.44 -2.16 -7.61
C PRO A 71 7.66 -0.95 -8.14
N ARG A 72 8.40 0.07 -8.59
CA ARG A 72 7.78 1.19 -9.28
C ARG A 72 7.26 0.75 -10.66
N ARG A 73 6.11 1.29 -11.07
CA ARG A 73 5.51 1.07 -12.40
C ARG A 73 5.33 2.43 -13.09
N TYR A 74 5.69 2.49 -14.37
CA TYR A 74 5.47 3.70 -15.18
C TYR A 74 3.98 3.90 -15.42
N GLY A 75 3.52 5.16 -15.35
CA GLY A 75 2.11 5.52 -15.55
C GLY A 75 1.19 5.23 -14.35
N ALA A 76 1.72 4.68 -13.24
CA ALA A 76 0.95 4.48 -12.02
C ALA A 76 0.87 5.80 -11.22
N GLU A 77 -0.35 6.24 -10.94
CA GLU A 77 -0.64 7.40 -10.07
C GLU A 77 -1.30 6.98 -8.75
N PHE A 78 -2.01 5.85 -8.75
CA PHE A 78 -2.60 5.28 -7.55
C PHE A 78 -2.14 3.84 -7.35
N VAL A 79 -2.21 3.40 -6.11
CA VAL A 79 -1.88 2.03 -5.72
C VAL A 79 -2.88 1.50 -4.72
N SER A 80 -3.15 0.21 -4.79
CA SER A 80 -3.93 -0.53 -3.81
C SER A 80 -3.20 -1.80 -3.39
N LEU A 81 -3.66 -2.39 -2.27
CA LEU A 81 -3.25 -3.71 -1.82
C LEU A 81 -4.46 -4.64 -1.77
N SER A 82 -4.20 -5.90 -2.09
CA SER A 82 -5.07 -7.03 -1.76
C SER A 82 -4.26 -8.01 -0.91
N PHE A 83 -4.81 -8.41 0.24
CA PHE A 83 -4.15 -9.35 1.15
C PHE A 83 -4.59 -10.81 0.92
N ASN A 84 -5.67 -11.03 0.16
CA ASN A 84 -6.17 -12.35 -0.21
C ASN A 84 -6.79 -12.29 -1.62
N GLU A 85 -6.60 -13.33 -2.42
CA GLU A 85 -7.15 -13.40 -3.79
C GLU A 85 -8.68 -13.30 -3.87
N SER A 86 -9.38 -13.60 -2.77
CA SER A 86 -10.85 -13.54 -2.65
C SER A 86 -11.36 -12.23 -2.05
N GLU A 87 -10.46 -11.37 -1.56
CA GLU A 87 -10.81 -10.12 -0.90
C GLU A 87 -10.75 -8.97 -1.90
N GLN A 88 -11.78 -8.12 -1.86
CA GLN A 88 -11.83 -6.97 -2.74
C GLN A 88 -10.62 -6.07 -2.44
N PRO A 89 -9.88 -5.62 -3.47
CA PRO A 89 -8.79 -4.68 -3.27
C PRO A 89 -9.29 -3.46 -2.50
N GLN A 90 -8.43 -2.93 -1.64
CA GLN A 90 -8.75 -1.71 -0.91
C GLN A 90 -8.92 -0.52 -1.88
N GLU A 91 -9.53 0.55 -1.39
CA GLU A 91 -9.66 1.77 -2.20
C GLU A 91 -8.26 2.29 -2.60
N PRO A 92 -7.99 2.53 -3.91
CA PRO A 92 -6.70 3.00 -4.36
C PRO A 92 -6.34 4.37 -3.77
N ILE A 93 -5.14 4.46 -3.20
CA ILE A 93 -4.59 5.69 -2.63
C ILE A 93 -3.55 6.31 -3.58
N PRO A 94 -3.41 7.65 -3.59
CA PRO A 94 -2.46 8.32 -4.48
C PRO A 94 -1.01 8.04 -4.07
N LEU A 95 -0.15 7.89 -5.08
CA LEU A 95 1.29 7.80 -4.92
C LEU A 95 1.88 9.19 -4.68
N THR A 96 2.51 9.37 -3.52
CA THR A 96 3.23 10.61 -3.19
C THR A 96 4.70 10.48 -3.56
N PHE A 97 5.16 11.28 -4.51
CA PHE A 97 6.57 11.29 -4.90
C PHE A 97 7.41 11.96 -3.82
N ARG A 98 8.32 11.19 -3.22
CA ARG A 98 9.36 11.69 -2.31
C ARG A 98 10.76 11.57 -2.90
N VAL A 99 10.84 11.36 -4.21
CA VAL A 99 12.08 11.45 -4.96
C VAL A 99 12.45 12.93 -5.05
N PHE A 100 13.33 13.37 -4.16
CA PHE A 100 14.02 14.64 -4.32
C PHE A 100 15.14 14.41 -5.33
N GLU A 101 14.91 14.67 -6.62
CA GLU A 101 16.05 15.02 -7.46
C GLU A 101 16.50 16.41 -7.00
N ASP A 102 17.70 16.48 -6.43
CA ASP A 102 18.39 17.72 -6.08
C ASP A 102 17.66 18.67 -5.11
N GLY A 103 17.00 18.14 -4.09
CA GLY A 103 16.56 18.93 -2.93
C GLY A 103 15.42 19.92 -3.20
N THR A 104 14.72 19.82 -4.34
CA THR A 104 13.55 20.65 -4.63
C THR A 104 12.27 19.79 -4.61
N PRO A 105 11.23 20.17 -3.84
CA PRO A 105 9.92 19.54 -3.95
C PRO A 105 9.36 19.82 -5.35
N GLN A 106 9.01 18.77 -6.11
CA GLN A 106 8.24 18.97 -7.34
C GLN A 106 6.83 19.43 -6.97
N THR A 107 6.56 20.72 -7.16
CA THR A 107 5.21 21.26 -7.23
C THR A 107 4.57 20.68 -8.50
N ILE A 108 3.48 19.93 -8.33
CA ILE A 108 2.64 19.47 -9.44
C ILE A 108 2.21 20.72 -10.23
N GLN A 109 2.59 20.76 -11.52
CA GLN A 109 2.27 21.85 -12.44
C GLN A 109 0.83 21.74 -12.95
#